data_AF-A0AAE6KRB3-F1
#
_entry.id   AF-A0AAE6KRB3-F1
#
_cell.length_a   1.000
_cell.length_b   1.000
_cell.length_c   1.000
_cell.angle_alpha   90.00
_cell.angle_beta   90.00
_cell.angle_gamma   90.00
#
_symmetry.space_group_name_H-M   'P 1'
#
loop_
_entity.id
_entity.type
_entity.pdbx_description
1 polymer ?
#
loop_
_entity_poly.entity_id
_entity_poly.type
_entity_poly.pdbx_seq_one_letter_code
_entity_poly.pdbx_strand_id
1 'polypeptide(L)'
;MSRNRWRCFGSLLVGTLALAVVGCSGEEPSHEEVHSSPTEDIHTAALSTASPQEGFQDPICGYIPCPVTQNGNVLTLAGNCATYSTLLIPDGYVLDGAGHFVIALDPPGDRFKGAIARNCGGSAFYMNLRLMLIELADVCDTGDDALVGIRFDNATGSVINTQIFNIRQGDGTGGCQEGIGIMIRNQDPLSPTQHVGVQNNILLGYQKAGVVAIGDVVVDITNNRLVGSGPIGNVAQSGIQVGLGATGHIVNNNISGHSYTGEGVASGILVYGGPLYGGPLSSDVHIQGNQLFNNDIGVYLSQGNEDQSPPAVQTSIQVVDNLIHFDGVTNGYVYQAGISDLGTANVIHSNIITGAGYDPATLPGSTFAVDVLAGPAASLAFLTPPRQVPVGLCSDPIIVQTQDSSGNLAVASTTTFNITSAGPASPGIQFYADSDCAGPAVTTLDLANPQAQGRFYFRATTPGSVTVFVYNSSWTQGQTQLVFIPLESAPPLAGAPRMEPQH
;
A
#
# COMPACT_ATOMS: atom_id res chain seq x y z
N MET A 1 36.25 1.00 24.61
CA MET A 1 35.73 -0.36 24.86
C MET A 1 34.53 -0.56 23.94
N SER A 2 34.76 -1.05 22.73
CA SER A 2 33.76 -1.21 21.67
C SER A 2 33.03 -2.54 21.84
N ARG A 3 31.71 -2.50 21.99
CA ARG A 3 30.86 -3.68 21.86
C ARG A 3 30.40 -3.78 20.40
N ASN A 4 30.97 -4.74 19.67
CA ASN A 4 30.51 -5.15 18.35
C ASN A 4 29.08 -5.68 18.47
N ARG A 5 28.10 -4.96 17.90
CA ARG A 5 26.76 -5.50 17.64
C ARG A 5 26.85 -6.44 16.45
N TRP A 6 26.32 -7.65 16.64
CA TRP A 6 26.16 -8.64 15.58
C TRP A 6 25.19 -8.06 14.54
N ARG A 7 25.62 -8.03 13.27
CA ARG A 7 24.78 -7.79 12.09
C ARG A 7 24.98 -9.01 11.19
N CYS A 8 23.92 -9.80 11.01
CA CYS A 8 23.88 -10.88 10.04
C CYS A 8 22.53 -10.79 9.31
N PHE A 9 22.55 -10.25 8.09
CA PHE A 9 21.55 -10.53 7.07
C PHE A 9 22.22 -11.43 6.03
N GLY A 10 21.54 -12.51 5.67
CA GLY A 10 22.06 -13.53 4.75
C GLY A 10 22.38 -12.93 3.38
N SER A 11 23.62 -13.11 2.97
CA SER A 11 24.14 -12.83 1.64
C SER A 11 23.88 -14.05 0.75
N LEU A 12 23.47 -13.84 -0.50
CA LEU A 12 23.96 -14.65 -1.61
C LEU A 12 24.07 -13.76 -2.85
N LEU A 13 25.30 -13.47 -3.27
CA LEU A 13 25.65 -12.75 -4.49
C LEU A 13 26.50 -13.68 -5.35
N VAL A 14 26.14 -13.78 -6.64
CA VAL A 14 26.97 -13.81 -7.86
C VAL A 14 26.28 -14.66 -8.95
N GLY A 15 25.75 -13.96 -9.96
CA GLY A 15 26.11 -14.17 -11.37
C GLY A 15 25.64 -15.42 -12.11
N THR A 16 24.88 -15.17 -13.18
CA THR A 16 24.56 -15.99 -14.38
C THR A 16 23.35 -16.92 -14.32
N LEU A 17 22.49 -16.72 -15.33
CA LEU A 17 21.24 -17.38 -15.69
C LEU A 17 21.14 -18.87 -15.32
N ALA A 18 20.21 -19.19 -14.41
CA ALA A 18 19.23 -20.30 -14.46
C ALA A 18 18.61 -20.46 -13.06
N LEU A 19 17.27 -20.33 -12.93
CA LEU A 19 16.58 -20.69 -11.69
C LEU A 19 16.48 -22.22 -11.57
N ALA A 20 17.09 -22.79 -10.52
CA ALA A 20 16.78 -24.11 -9.97
C ALA A 20 16.98 -24.06 -8.44
N VAL A 21 15.90 -24.16 -7.66
CA VAL A 21 15.41 -25.38 -6.95
C VAL A 21 16.39 -25.91 -5.90
N VAL A 22 16.01 -25.82 -4.63
CA VAL A 22 16.40 -26.77 -3.57
C VAL A 22 15.16 -27.01 -2.69
N GLY A 23 14.63 -28.23 -2.73
CA GLY A 23 13.56 -28.69 -1.85
C GLY A 23 14.11 -29.51 -0.68
N CYS A 24 13.28 -29.77 0.33
CA CYS A 24 13.44 -30.89 1.27
C CYS A 24 12.10 -31.23 1.96
N SER A 25 11.83 -32.53 2.05
CA SER A 25 10.62 -33.21 2.52
C SER A 25 10.51 -33.32 4.05
N GLY A 26 9.28 -33.33 4.57
CA GLY A 26 8.95 -33.80 5.93
C GLY A 26 7.48 -34.23 6.02
N GLU A 27 7.23 -35.40 6.63
CA GLU A 27 5.92 -36.07 6.75
C GLU A 27 4.93 -35.34 7.68
N GLU A 28 3.65 -35.38 7.30
CA GLU A 28 2.48 -34.84 8.01
C GLU A 28 2.01 -35.72 9.17
N PRO A 29 1.38 -35.15 10.22
CA PRO A 29 0.43 -35.85 11.06
C PRO A 29 -1.02 -35.62 10.56
N SER A 30 -1.77 -36.71 10.45
CA SER A 30 -3.18 -36.72 10.07
C SER A 30 -4.10 -36.22 11.18
N HIS A 31 -5.13 -35.43 10.85
CA HIS A 31 -6.34 -35.32 11.67
C HIS A 31 -7.60 -34.96 10.86
N GLU A 32 -8.52 -35.94 10.87
CA GLU A 32 -9.99 -35.97 10.79
C GLU A 32 -10.79 -34.87 10.05
N GLU A 33 -11.50 -35.35 9.02
CA GLU A 33 -12.56 -34.68 8.27
C GLU A 33 -13.77 -34.30 9.15
N VAL A 34 -14.25 -33.06 8.96
CA VAL A 34 -15.62 -32.68 9.31
C VAL A 34 -16.38 -32.39 8.03
N HIS A 35 -17.20 -33.36 7.61
CA HIS A 35 -18.20 -33.22 6.55
C HIS A 35 -19.31 -32.25 6.96
N SER A 36 -19.50 -31.18 6.18
CA SER A 36 -20.82 -30.76 5.70
C SER A 36 -20.65 -29.69 4.60
N SER A 37 -21.00 -30.04 3.36
CA SER A 37 -20.85 -29.19 2.18
C SER A 37 -22.08 -28.30 1.98
N PRO A 38 -21.89 -27.02 1.63
CA PRO A 38 -22.85 -26.19 0.90
C PRO A 38 -22.46 -26.01 -0.59
N THR A 39 -21.57 -26.85 -1.13
CA THR A 39 -20.95 -26.64 -2.46
C THR A 39 -21.82 -27.05 -3.64
N GLU A 40 -22.74 -28.01 -3.50
CA GLU A 40 -23.62 -28.46 -4.60
C GLU A 40 -24.64 -27.38 -5.05
N ASP A 41 -25.06 -26.49 -4.15
CA ASP A 41 -26.06 -25.46 -4.45
C ASP A 41 -25.50 -24.31 -5.31
N ILE A 42 -24.18 -24.08 -5.30
CA ILE A 42 -23.54 -23.02 -6.09
C ILE A 42 -23.28 -23.48 -7.54
N HIS A 43 -22.91 -24.75 -7.73
CA HIS A 43 -22.70 -25.35 -9.07
C HIS A 43 -23.99 -25.31 -9.91
N THR A 44 -25.13 -25.62 -9.29
CA THR A 44 -26.41 -25.72 -9.98
C THR A 44 -26.97 -24.34 -10.37
N ALA A 45 -26.68 -23.30 -9.59
CA ALA A 45 -27.11 -21.93 -9.89
C ALA A 45 -26.30 -21.29 -11.04
N ALA A 46 -24.99 -21.59 -11.15
CA ALA A 46 -24.14 -21.04 -12.21
C ALA A 46 -24.41 -21.63 -13.60
N LEU A 47 -24.89 -22.89 -13.67
CA LEU A 47 -25.15 -23.61 -14.92
C LEU A 47 -26.61 -23.49 -15.43
N SER A 48 -27.54 -22.93 -14.64
CA SER A 48 -28.99 -22.96 -14.99
C SER A 48 -29.51 -21.75 -15.79
N THR A 49 -28.69 -20.75 -16.10
CA THR A 49 -29.12 -19.55 -16.86
C THR A 49 -28.51 -19.48 -18.27
N ALA A 50 -28.53 -20.59 -19.00
CA ALA A 50 -28.28 -20.57 -20.45
C ALA A 50 -29.42 -19.83 -21.18
N SER A 51 -29.38 -18.50 -21.14
CA SER A 51 -30.05 -17.65 -22.13
C SER A 51 -29.14 -17.56 -23.37
N PRO A 52 -29.67 -17.67 -24.61
CA PRO A 52 -28.87 -17.64 -25.82
C PRO A 52 -28.50 -16.19 -26.20
N GLN A 53 -27.79 -15.48 -25.33
CA GLN A 53 -27.03 -14.31 -25.76
C GLN A 53 -25.59 -14.76 -26.01
N GLU A 54 -25.26 -14.87 -27.30
CA GLU A 54 -23.91 -15.15 -27.77
C GLU A 54 -22.94 -14.13 -27.13
N GLY A 55 -21.81 -14.62 -26.59
CA GLY A 55 -20.77 -13.76 -26.05
C GLY A 55 -20.29 -12.69 -27.06
N PHE A 56 -19.57 -11.68 -26.58
CA PHE A 56 -19.16 -10.57 -27.44
C PHE A 56 -17.89 -10.90 -28.23
N GLN A 57 -17.95 -10.76 -29.54
CA GLN A 57 -16.81 -10.92 -30.43
C GLN A 57 -16.32 -9.55 -30.92
N ASP A 58 -15.11 -9.18 -30.53
CA ASP A 58 -14.36 -8.10 -31.14
C ASP A 58 -13.50 -8.63 -32.30
N PRO A 59 -13.46 -7.95 -33.46
CA PRO A 59 -12.68 -8.40 -34.61
C PRO A 59 -11.16 -8.35 -34.42
N ILE A 60 -10.66 -7.60 -33.42
CA ILE A 60 -9.23 -7.38 -33.17
C ILE A 60 -8.80 -8.04 -31.86
N CYS A 61 -9.57 -7.84 -30.79
CA CYS A 61 -9.27 -8.25 -29.44
C CYS A 61 -9.70 -9.69 -29.12
N GLY A 62 -10.63 -10.26 -29.90
CA GLY A 62 -11.09 -11.63 -29.71
C GLY A 62 -12.44 -11.71 -29.00
N TYR A 63 -12.62 -12.74 -28.19
CA TYR A 63 -13.94 -13.16 -27.71
C TYR A 63 -14.08 -13.01 -26.19
N ILE A 64 -15.22 -12.47 -25.75
CA ILE A 64 -15.68 -12.49 -24.37
C ILE A 64 -16.76 -13.59 -24.27
N PRO A 65 -16.48 -14.73 -23.60
CA PRO A 65 -17.37 -15.89 -23.56
C PRO A 65 -18.59 -15.73 -22.65
N CYS A 66 -18.87 -14.51 -22.17
CA CYS A 66 -19.97 -14.20 -21.28
C CYS A 66 -21.06 -13.38 -21.99
N PRO A 67 -22.35 -13.62 -21.67
CA PRO A 67 -23.44 -12.85 -22.22
C PRO A 67 -23.34 -11.40 -21.74
N VAL A 68 -23.24 -10.47 -22.69
CA VAL A 68 -23.14 -9.03 -22.42
C VAL A 68 -24.14 -8.25 -23.25
N THR A 69 -24.59 -7.14 -22.69
CA THR A 69 -25.27 -6.07 -23.43
C THR A 69 -24.26 -4.97 -23.72
N GLN A 70 -24.15 -4.59 -24.99
CA GLN A 70 -23.25 -3.54 -25.42
C GLN A 70 -24.00 -2.20 -25.56
N ASN A 71 -23.47 -1.15 -24.96
CA ASN A 71 -23.89 0.22 -25.19
C ASN A 71 -22.65 1.11 -25.42
N GLY A 72 -22.35 1.37 -26.70
CA GLY A 72 -21.08 2.00 -27.07
C GLY A 72 -19.89 1.14 -26.64
N ASN A 73 -18.99 1.71 -25.84
CA ASN A 73 -17.81 1.04 -25.32
C ASN A 73 -18.04 0.36 -23.95
N VAL A 74 -19.29 0.28 -23.48
CA VAL A 74 -19.63 -0.38 -22.23
C VAL A 74 -20.21 -1.76 -22.54
N LEU A 75 -19.60 -2.80 -22.00
CA LEU A 75 -20.06 -4.18 -22.02
C LEU A 75 -20.57 -4.53 -20.63
N THR A 76 -21.89 -4.63 -20.47
CA THR A 76 -22.52 -4.96 -19.20
C THR A 76 -22.90 -6.43 -19.18
N LEU A 77 -22.40 -7.21 -18.22
CA LEU A 77 -22.79 -8.61 -18.04
C LEU A 77 -24.31 -8.73 -17.87
N ALA A 78 -24.94 -9.62 -18.63
CA ALA A 78 -26.38 -9.86 -18.58
C ALA A 78 -26.78 -10.92 -17.53
N GLY A 79 -25.80 -11.61 -16.94
CA GLY A 79 -26.00 -12.68 -15.99
C GLY A 79 -24.67 -13.24 -15.48
N ASN A 80 -24.75 -14.18 -14.53
CA ASN A 80 -23.58 -14.95 -14.12
C ASN A 80 -23.07 -15.79 -15.30
N CYS A 81 -21.76 -15.99 -15.35
CA CYS A 81 -21.08 -16.65 -16.44
C CYS A 81 -19.96 -17.56 -15.91
N ALA A 82 -19.73 -18.67 -16.60
CA ALA A 82 -18.53 -19.48 -16.43
C ALA A 82 -17.64 -19.34 -17.67
N THR A 83 -16.32 -19.36 -17.47
CA THR A 83 -15.35 -19.27 -18.56
C THR A 83 -14.20 -20.27 -18.39
N TYR A 84 -13.69 -20.76 -19.52
CA TYR A 84 -12.47 -21.56 -19.60
C TYR A 84 -11.30 -20.77 -20.19
N SER A 85 -11.52 -19.50 -20.52
CA SER A 85 -10.53 -18.63 -21.15
C SER A 85 -10.58 -17.20 -20.59
N THR A 86 -9.50 -16.45 -20.81
CA THR A 86 -9.44 -15.03 -20.49
C THR A 86 -10.51 -14.23 -21.24
N LEU A 87 -11.17 -13.32 -20.53
CA LEU A 87 -12.00 -12.26 -21.11
C LEU A 87 -11.07 -11.15 -21.62
N LEU A 88 -10.99 -11.03 -22.94
CA LEU A 88 -10.17 -10.04 -23.61
C LEU A 88 -10.97 -8.75 -23.84
N ILE A 89 -10.55 -7.65 -23.19
CA ILE A 89 -11.26 -6.38 -23.21
C ILE A 89 -10.68 -5.45 -24.28
N PRO A 90 -11.49 -5.01 -25.26
CA PRO A 90 -11.00 -4.14 -26.34
C PRO A 90 -10.52 -2.79 -25.82
N ASP A 91 -9.73 -2.10 -26.66
CA ASP A 91 -9.16 -0.81 -26.31
C ASP A 91 -10.25 0.24 -25.98
N GLY A 92 -10.15 0.84 -24.80
CA GLY A 92 -11.06 1.90 -24.36
C GLY A 92 -12.44 1.40 -23.92
N TYR A 93 -12.60 0.08 -23.72
CA TYR A 93 -13.85 -0.51 -23.26
C TYR A 93 -13.94 -0.62 -21.74
N VAL A 94 -15.17 -0.54 -21.25
CA VAL A 94 -15.56 -0.83 -19.87
C VAL A 94 -16.22 -2.20 -19.83
N LEU A 95 -15.72 -3.12 -19.01
CA LEU A 95 -16.46 -4.30 -18.57
C LEU A 95 -17.17 -3.99 -17.25
N ASP A 96 -18.49 -3.82 -17.32
CA ASP A 96 -19.36 -3.65 -16.15
C ASP A 96 -19.98 -4.99 -15.77
N GLY A 97 -19.64 -5.48 -14.59
CA GLY A 97 -20.17 -6.75 -14.10
C GLY A 97 -21.64 -6.69 -13.70
N ALA A 98 -22.22 -5.51 -13.47
CA ALA A 98 -23.55 -5.34 -12.88
C ALA A 98 -23.79 -6.21 -11.61
N GLY A 99 -22.73 -6.56 -10.89
CA GLY A 99 -22.76 -7.43 -9.71
C GLY A 99 -22.82 -8.94 -10.00
N HIS A 100 -22.77 -9.35 -11.27
CA HIS A 100 -22.74 -10.75 -11.68
C HIS A 100 -21.36 -11.40 -11.48
N PHE A 101 -21.38 -12.72 -11.33
CA PHE A 101 -20.18 -13.54 -11.23
C PHE A 101 -19.62 -13.93 -12.60
N VAL A 102 -18.30 -13.86 -12.73
CA VAL A 102 -17.53 -14.59 -13.74
C VAL A 102 -16.69 -15.64 -13.01
N ILE A 103 -17.00 -16.89 -13.27
CA ILE A 103 -16.38 -18.06 -12.66
C ILE A 103 -15.40 -18.66 -13.68
N ALA A 104 -14.11 -18.57 -13.42
CA ALA A 104 -13.11 -19.23 -14.25
C ALA A 104 -12.85 -20.66 -13.75
N LEU A 105 -12.73 -21.58 -14.70
CA LEU A 105 -12.65 -23.03 -14.50
C LEU A 105 -11.53 -23.63 -15.33
N ASP A 106 -11.01 -24.78 -14.90
CA ASP A 106 -10.13 -25.60 -15.74
C ASP A 106 -10.87 -26.02 -17.03
N PRO A 107 -10.29 -25.80 -18.23
CA PRO A 107 -10.84 -26.32 -19.47
C PRO A 107 -10.85 -27.85 -19.47
N PRO A 108 -11.79 -28.50 -20.18
CA PRO A 108 -11.77 -29.97 -20.32
C PRO A 108 -10.43 -30.48 -20.88
N GLY A 109 -9.67 -31.21 -20.05
CA GLY A 109 -8.40 -31.82 -20.42
C GLY A 109 -7.18 -30.90 -20.40
N ASP A 110 -7.33 -29.67 -19.90
CA ASP A 110 -6.23 -28.73 -19.64
C ASP A 110 -6.48 -28.02 -18.29
N ARG A 111 -5.76 -26.95 -18.00
CA ARG A 111 -5.98 -26.10 -16.82
C ARG A 111 -6.10 -24.62 -17.20
N PHE A 112 -6.75 -23.83 -16.35
CA PHE A 112 -6.88 -22.40 -16.56
C PHE A 112 -5.51 -21.72 -16.40
N LYS A 113 -5.19 -20.81 -17.32
CA LYS A 113 -3.92 -20.08 -17.35
C LYS A 113 -4.13 -18.60 -17.55
N GLY A 114 -3.27 -17.81 -16.94
CA GLY A 114 -3.25 -16.37 -17.09
C GLY A 114 -4.34 -15.67 -16.30
N ALA A 115 -4.91 -14.62 -16.90
CA ALA A 115 -5.87 -13.76 -16.23
C ALA A 115 -7.33 -14.17 -16.50
N ILE A 116 -8.23 -13.93 -15.55
CA ILE A 116 -9.69 -14.00 -15.83
C ILE A 116 -10.06 -12.90 -16.82
N ALA A 117 -9.53 -11.68 -16.63
CA ALA A 117 -9.74 -10.58 -17.57
C ALA A 117 -8.45 -9.81 -17.87
N ARG A 118 -8.25 -9.41 -19.13
CA ARG A 118 -7.05 -8.73 -19.62
C ARG A 118 -7.38 -7.72 -20.71
N ASN A 119 -6.65 -6.60 -20.76
CA ASN A 119 -6.71 -5.64 -21.86
C ASN A 119 -6.09 -6.21 -23.15
N CYS A 120 -6.65 -5.85 -24.31
CA CYS A 120 -5.98 -6.02 -25.61
C CYS A 120 -5.22 -4.77 -26.05
N GLY A 121 -5.80 -3.60 -25.79
CA GLY A 121 -5.28 -2.31 -26.22
C GLY A 121 -4.55 -1.55 -25.11
N GLY A 122 -4.28 -0.27 -25.37
CA GLY A 122 -3.62 0.62 -24.41
C GLY A 122 -4.52 1.05 -23.24
N SER A 123 -5.80 0.68 -23.25
CA SER A 123 -6.71 0.96 -22.14
C SER A 123 -7.83 -0.06 -21.94
N ALA A 124 -8.20 -0.29 -20.68
CA ALA A 124 -9.36 -1.10 -20.29
C ALA A 124 -9.89 -0.68 -18.91
N PHE A 125 -11.18 -0.83 -18.66
CA PHE A 125 -11.80 -0.45 -17.40
C PHE A 125 -12.73 -1.55 -16.89
N TYR A 126 -12.70 -1.79 -15.58
CA TYR A 126 -13.41 -2.88 -14.93
C TYR A 126 -14.22 -2.30 -13.77
N MET A 127 -15.52 -2.58 -13.71
CA MET A 127 -16.35 -2.13 -12.60
C MET A 127 -17.44 -3.13 -12.20
N ASN A 128 -17.81 -3.13 -10.93
CA ASN A 128 -18.93 -3.91 -10.38
C ASN A 128 -18.85 -5.42 -10.70
N LEU A 129 -17.65 -5.97 -10.87
CA LEU A 129 -17.44 -7.37 -11.18
C LEU A 129 -17.38 -8.22 -9.91
N ARG A 130 -17.74 -9.49 -10.03
CA ARG A 130 -17.39 -10.53 -9.07
C ARG A 130 -16.64 -11.63 -9.80
N LEU A 131 -15.34 -11.74 -9.55
CA LEU A 131 -14.47 -12.69 -10.21
C LEU A 131 -14.06 -13.78 -9.23
N MET A 132 -14.11 -15.04 -9.65
CA MET A 132 -13.57 -16.13 -8.85
C MET A 132 -13.06 -17.28 -9.69
N LEU A 133 -12.10 -18.03 -9.14
CA LEU A 133 -11.68 -19.33 -9.65
C LEU A 133 -12.16 -20.43 -8.70
N ILE A 134 -12.56 -21.56 -9.26
CA ILE A 134 -12.95 -22.76 -8.51
C ILE A 134 -12.34 -24.01 -9.15
N GLU A 135 -12.00 -24.99 -8.31
CA GLU A 135 -11.63 -26.36 -8.72
C GLU A 135 -10.42 -26.46 -9.69
N LEU A 136 -9.41 -25.62 -9.50
CA LEU A 136 -8.20 -25.70 -10.32
C LEU A 136 -7.30 -26.85 -9.87
N ALA A 137 -6.57 -27.46 -10.81
CA ALA A 137 -5.45 -28.33 -10.50
C ALA A 137 -4.35 -27.59 -9.72
N ASP A 138 -3.66 -28.28 -8.79
CA ASP A 138 -2.50 -27.71 -8.07
C ASP A 138 -1.22 -27.84 -8.90
N VAL A 139 -1.12 -27.04 -9.97
CA VAL A 139 0.03 -27.03 -10.89
C VAL A 139 0.49 -25.59 -11.10
N CYS A 140 1.75 -25.30 -10.75
CA CYS A 140 2.26 -23.94 -10.84
C CYS A 140 2.56 -23.52 -12.28
N ASP A 141 2.13 -22.31 -12.64
CA ASP A 141 2.43 -21.63 -13.89
C ASP A 141 3.30 -20.38 -13.67
N THR A 142 3.83 -19.81 -14.77
CA THR A 142 4.73 -18.64 -14.72
C THR A 142 4.51 -17.71 -15.91
N GLY A 143 5.08 -16.51 -15.84
CA GLY A 143 5.02 -15.55 -16.94
C GLY A 143 3.59 -15.16 -17.28
N ASP A 144 3.23 -15.24 -18.57
CA ASP A 144 1.87 -14.90 -19.00
C ASP A 144 0.83 -15.94 -18.59
N ASP A 145 1.24 -17.18 -18.32
CA ASP A 145 0.35 -18.26 -17.86
C ASP A 145 0.07 -18.19 -16.36
N ALA A 146 0.80 -17.38 -15.60
CA ALA A 146 0.60 -17.24 -14.15
C ALA A 146 -0.81 -16.72 -13.83
N LEU A 147 -1.44 -17.32 -12.84
CA LEU A 147 -2.82 -17.11 -12.43
C LEU A 147 -3.04 -15.69 -11.90
N VAL A 148 -3.97 -14.98 -12.52
CA VAL A 148 -4.32 -13.60 -12.19
C VAL A 148 -5.83 -13.39 -12.24
N GLY A 149 -6.40 -12.57 -11.36
CA GLY A 149 -7.78 -12.10 -11.51
C GLY A 149 -7.93 -11.14 -12.70
N ILE A 150 -7.38 -9.93 -12.56
CA ILE A 150 -7.36 -8.91 -13.62
C ILE A 150 -5.91 -8.54 -13.95
N ARG A 151 -5.56 -8.52 -15.24
CA ARG A 151 -4.24 -8.12 -15.71
C ARG A 151 -4.29 -6.90 -16.62
N PHE A 152 -3.43 -5.93 -16.33
CA PHE A 152 -3.07 -4.83 -17.22
C PHE A 152 -1.65 -5.04 -17.74
N ASP A 153 -1.51 -5.07 -19.06
CA ASP A 153 -0.20 -5.06 -19.73
C ASP A 153 -0.07 -3.81 -20.60
N ASN A 154 0.88 -2.95 -20.24
CA ASN A 154 1.21 -1.69 -20.90
C ASN A 154 -0.03 -0.83 -21.19
N ALA A 155 -0.94 -0.73 -20.21
CA ALA A 155 -2.22 -0.07 -20.38
C ALA A 155 -2.64 0.77 -19.17
N THR A 156 -3.38 1.84 -19.49
CA THR A 156 -4.08 2.70 -18.54
C THR A 156 -5.47 2.14 -18.23
N GLY A 157 -6.00 2.38 -17.04
CA GLY A 157 -7.33 1.85 -16.72
C GLY A 157 -7.78 2.02 -15.30
N SER A 158 -8.83 1.28 -14.94
CA SER A 158 -9.28 1.21 -13.55
C SER A 158 -9.95 -0.11 -13.20
N VAL A 159 -9.88 -0.49 -11.92
CA VAL A 159 -10.70 -1.54 -11.31
C VAL A 159 -11.46 -0.92 -10.14
N ILE A 160 -12.78 -0.86 -10.24
CA ILE A 160 -13.64 -0.13 -9.30
C ILE A 160 -14.77 -1.03 -8.77
N ASN A 161 -15.07 -0.98 -7.48
CA ASN A 161 -16.21 -1.68 -6.86
C ASN A 161 -16.27 -3.18 -7.20
N THR A 162 -15.12 -3.81 -7.39
CA THR A 162 -15.01 -5.20 -7.85
C THR A 162 -14.61 -6.12 -6.71
N GLN A 163 -15.15 -7.33 -6.71
CA GLN A 163 -14.83 -8.37 -5.76
C GLN A 163 -14.07 -9.49 -6.46
N ILE A 164 -12.91 -9.88 -5.95
CA ILE A 164 -12.05 -10.92 -6.52
C ILE A 164 -11.77 -11.96 -5.45
N PHE A 165 -12.16 -13.20 -5.72
CA PHE A 165 -12.09 -14.29 -4.76
C PHE A 165 -11.26 -15.45 -5.30
N ASN A 166 -10.53 -16.12 -4.41
CA ASN A 166 -9.96 -17.44 -4.66
C ASN A 166 -9.02 -17.51 -5.88
N ILE A 167 -8.18 -16.51 -6.09
CA ILE A 167 -7.16 -16.57 -7.14
C ILE A 167 -5.98 -17.41 -6.64
N ARG A 168 -6.13 -18.73 -6.72
CA ARG A 168 -5.20 -19.74 -6.21
C ARG A 168 -5.31 -21.05 -6.97
N GLN A 169 -4.20 -21.78 -7.05
CA GLN A 169 -4.17 -23.16 -7.55
C GLN A 169 -4.68 -24.12 -6.46
N GLY A 170 -5.32 -25.22 -6.87
CA GLY A 170 -5.85 -26.21 -5.93
C GLY A 170 -6.77 -25.61 -4.88
N ASP A 171 -6.62 -26.06 -3.64
CA ASP A 171 -7.26 -25.49 -2.46
C ASP A 171 -6.48 -24.29 -1.86
N GLY A 172 -5.27 -24.00 -2.37
CA GLY A 172 -4.38 -22.96 -1.88
C GLY A 172 -3.29 -23.41 -0.91
N THR A 173 -3.14 -24.71 -0.64
CA THR A 173 -2.07 -25.21 0.23
C THR A 173 -0.73 -25.37 -0.49
N GLY A 174 -0.73 -25.35 -1.84
CA GLY A 174 0.48 -25.41 -2.67
C GLY A 174 1.38 -24.18 -2.54
N GLY A 175 2.67 -24.35 -2.87
CA GLY A 175 3.71 -23.31 -2.79
C GLY A 175 3.85 -22.42 -4.03
N CYS A 176 2.89 -22.43 -4.95
CA CYS A 176 2.97 -21.69 -6.20
C CYS A 176 3.11 -20.18 -5.98
N GLN A 177 4.06 -19.55 -6.68
CA GLN A 177 4.35 -18.11 -6.56
C GLN A 177 3.50 -17.27 -7.52
N GLU A 178 2.24 -17.66 -7.68
CA GLU A 178 1.24 -17.03 -8.54
C GLU A 178 -0.08 -16.85 -7.76
N GLY A 179 -1.15 -16.48 -8.44
CA GLY A 179 -2.43 -16.22 -7.80
C GLY A 179 -2.47 -14.80 -7.27
N ILE A 180 -2.46 -13.86 -8.22
CA ILE A 180 -2.48 -12.42 -7.95
C ILE A 180 -3.87 -11.87 -8.26
N GLY A 181 -4.48 -11.13 -7.33
CA GLY A 181 -5.82 -10.56 -7.56
C GLY A 181 -5.84 -9.59 -8.75
N ILE A 182 -4.99 -8.57 -8.72
CA ILE A 182 -4.83 -7.56 -9.77
C ILE A 182 -3.34 -7.37 -10.07
N MET A 183 -2.95 -7.60 -11.32
CA MET A 183 -1.58 -7.41 -11.80
C MET A 183 -1.55 -6.23 -12.78
N ILE A 184 -0.65 -5.28 -12.55
CA ILE A 184 -0.45 -4.09 -13.38
C ILE A 184 1.01 -4.03 -13.79
N ARG A 185 1.29 -4.13 -15.09
CA ARG A 185 2.65 -4.12 -15.64
C ARG A 185 2.78 -3.05 -16.73
N ASN A 186 3.79 -2.20 -16.64
CA ASN A 186 4.26 -1.39 -17.77
C ASN A 186 5.76 -1.56 -17.96
N GLN A 187 6.16 -2.60 -18.70
CA GLN A 187 7.55 -3.02 -18.82
C GLN A 187 8.12 -2.80 -20.23
N ASP A 188 7.29 -2.40 -21.19
CA ASP A 188 7.77 -2.00 -22.52
C ASP A 188 8.46 -0.62 -22.43
N PRO A 189 9.77 -0.51 -22.72
CA PRO A 189 10.49 0.77 -22.67
C PRO A 189 9.97 1.82 -23.67
N LEU A 190 9.16 1.42 -24.66
CA LEU A 190 8.54 2.32 -25.64
C LEU A 190 7.13 2.75 -25.23
N SER A 191 6.53 2.10 -24.23
CA SER A 191 5.23 2.47 -23.69
C SER A 191 5.38 3.74 -22.85
N PRO A 192 4.48 4.74 -22.99
CA PRO A 192 4.46 5.86 -22.07
C PRO A 192 4.10 5.40 -20.66
N THR A 193 4.36 6.25 -19.66
CA THR A 193 3.89 6.03 -18.29
C THR A 193 2.38 5.78 -18.30
N GLN A 194 1.97 4.67 -17.69
CA GLN A 194 0.57 4.27 -17.60
C GLN A 194 -0.03 4.70 -16.26
N HIS A 195 -1.35 4.90 -16.23
CA HIS A 195 -2.07 5.27 -15.01
C HIS A 195 -3.17 4.25 -14.70
N VAL A 196 -3.17 3.68 -13.51
CA VAL A 196 -4.20 2.69 -13.12
C VAL A 196 -4.78 2.98 -11.75
N GLY A 197 -6.10 3.20 -11.71
CA GLY A 197 -6.85 3.34 -10.46
C GLY A 197 -7.39 2.01 -9.95
N VAL A 198 -7.16 1.66 -8.69
CA VAL A 198 -7.70 0.46 -8.03
C VAL A 198 -8.47 0.92 -6.81
N GLN A 199 -9.80 0.99 -6.91
CA GLN A 199 -10.63 1.67 -5.91
C GLN A 199 -11.82 0.85 -5.41
N ASN A 200 -12.05 0.86 -4.10
CA ASN A 200 -13.24 0.25 -3.48
C ASN A 200 -13.42 -1.25 -3.78
N ASN A 201 -12.32 -1.98 -3.96
CA ASN A 201 -12.36 -3.41 -4.27
C ASN A 201 -12.24 -4.27 -3.01
N ILE A 202 -12.71 -5.51 -3.12
CA ILE A 202 -12.54 -6.55 -2.10
C ILE A 202 -11.77 -7.72 -2.71
N LEU A 203 -10.58 -8.02 -2.20
CA LEU A 203 -9.73 -9.09 -2.67
C LEU A 203 -9.48 -10.08 -1.53
N LEU A 204 -9.98 -11.31 -1.66
CA LEU A 204 -9.86 -12.35 -0.63
C LEU A 204 -9.38 -13.68 -1.24
N GLY A 205 -8.50 -14.38 -0.53
CA GLY A 205 -8.10 -15.74 -0.89
C GLY A 205 -7.23 -15.84 -2.15
N TYR A 206 -6.52 -14.77 -2.51
CA TYR A 206 -5.40 -14.83 -3.44
C TYR A 206 -4.24 -15.62 -2.83
N GLN A 207 -3.45 -16.30 -3.65
CA GLN A 207 -2.36 -17.15 -3.17
C GLN A 207 -1.08 -16.37 -2.91
N LYS A 208 -0.69 -15.46 -3.81
CA LYS A 208 0.58 -14.72 -3.67
C LYS A 208 0.40 -13.26 -3.27
N ALA A 209 -0.43 -12.51 -3.98
CA ALA A 209 -0.62 -11.09 -3.67
C ALA A 209 -1.99 -10.57 -4.08
N GLY A 210 -2.46 -9.53 -3.37
CA GLY A 210 -3.72 -8.89 -3.73
C GLY A 210 -3.55 -8.00 -4.97
N VAL A 211 -2.74 -6.95 -4.85
CA VAL A 211 -2.43 -6.03 -5.96
C VAL A 211 -0.93 -5.98 -6.18
N VAL A 212 -0.49 -6.08 -7.44
CA VAL A 212 0.91 -5.93 -7.84
C VAL A 212 0.99 -4.89 -8.95
N ALA A 213 1.86 -3.90 -8.78
CA ALA A 213 2.17 -2.88 -9.78
C ALA A 213 3.68 -2.82 -10.03
N ILE A 214 4.10 -3.02 -11.27
CA ILE A 214 5.51 -3.03 -11.66
C ILE A 214 5.78 -2.28 -12.97
N GLY A 215 6.96 -1.67 -13.08
CA GLY A 215 7.38 -0.91 -14.26
C GLY A 215 6.93 0.55 -14.24
N ASP A 216 6.95 1.23 -15.39
CA ASP A 216 6.65 2.66 -15.52
C ASP A 216 5.13 2.94 -15.42
N VAL A 217 4.58 2.78 -14.21
CA VAL A 217 3.16 2.97 -13.93
C VAL A 217 2.95 3.80 -12.68
N VAL A 218 1.98 4.71 -12.74
CA VAL A 218 1.47 5.47 -11.60
C VAL A 218 0.15 4.84 -11.18
N VAL A 219 0.06 4.36 -9.94
CA VAL A 219 -1.14 3.69 -9.42
C VAL A 219 -1.83 4.50 -8.33
N ASP A 220 -3.16 4.47 -8.34
CA ASP A 220 -4.01 5.02 -7.28
C ASP A 220 -4.79 3.88 -6.61
N ILE A 221 -4.19 3.26 -5.59
CA ILE A 221 -4.76 2.14 -4.85
C ILE A 221 -5.45 2.66 -3.60
N THR A 222 -6.77 2.84 -3.64
CA THR A 222 -7.50 3.50 -2.56
C THR A 222 -8.75 2.76 -2.09
N ASN A 223 -9.01 2.81 -0.78
CA ASN A 223 -10.24 2.30 -0.17
C ASN A 223 -10.53 0.81 -0.46
N ASN A 224 -9.50 0.00 -0.68
CA ASN A 224 -9.66 -1.44 -0.93
C ASN A 224 -9.58 -2.24 0.36
N ARG A 225 -10.21 -3.42 0.36
CA ARG A 225 -10.07 -4.44 1.41
C ARG A 225 -9.30 -5.65 0.87
N LEU A 226 -8.14 -5.93 1.44
CA LEU A 226 -7.27 -7.04 1.05
C LEU A 226 -7.01 -7.95 2.26
N VAL A 227 -7.32 -9.24 2.13
CA VAL A 227 -7.19 -10.19 3.24
C VAL A 227 -6.39 -11.41 2.79
N GLY A 228 -5.21 -11.56 3.39
CA GLY A 228 -4.37 -12.75 3.30
C GLY A 228 -4.90 -13.90 4.17
N SER A 229 -4.25 -15.05 4.08
CA SER A 229 -4.70 -16.30 4.69
C SER A 229 -4.40 -16.42 6.19
N GLY A 230 -3.76 -15.42 6.81
CA GLY A 230 -3.19 -15.52 8.15
C GLY A 230 -1.83 -16.22 8.13
N PRO A 231 -1.35 -16.72 9.30
CA PRO A 231 -0.07 -17.43 9.39
C PRO A 231 -0.08 -18.73 8.57
N ILE A 232 0.67 -18.75 7.47
CA ILE A 232 0.81 -19.91 6.59
C ILE A 232 2.28 -20.20 6.28
N GLY A 233 2.61 -21.46 6.00
CA GLY A 233 3.99 -21.90 5.74
C GLY A 233 4.34 -22.14 4.27
N ASN A 234 3.36 -22.10 3.37
CA ASN A 234 3.52 -22.50 1.96
C ASN A 234 3.89 -21.32 1.04
N VAL A 235 3.39 -20.10 1.30
CA VAL A 235 3.67 -18.92 0.47
C VAL A 235 3.77 -17.66 1.33
N ALA A 236 4.86 -16.89 1.16
CA ALA A 236 4.94 -15.54 1.71
C ALA A 236 4.06 -14.59 0.88
N GLN A 237 2.98 -14.10 1.50
CA GLN A 237 1.99 -13.26 0.84
C GLN A 237 2.27 -11.77 0.99
N SER A 238 1.79 -10.97 0.04
CA SER A 238 1.72 -9.51 0.18
C SER A 238 0.31 -9.00 -0.09
N GLY A 239 -0.14 -7.99 0.65
CA GLY A 239 -1.38 -7.30 0.30
C GLY A 239 -1.19 -6.52 -1.00
N ILE A 240 -0.32 -5.52 -0.95
CA ILE A 240 0.04 -4.67 -2.08
C ILE A 240 1.54 -4.75 -2.33
N GLN A 241 1.94 -4.93 -3.59
CA GLN A 241 3.32 -4.77 -4.03
C GLN A 241 3.40 -3.66 -5.07
N VAL A 242 4.25 -2.67 -4.82
CA VAL A 242 4.62 -1.63 -5.80
C VAL A 242 6.12 -1.71 -5.99
N GLY A 243 6.60 -1.86 -7.22
CA GLY A 243 8.03 -2.01 -7.38
C GLY A 243 8.54 -1.80 -8.77
N LEU A 244 9.86 -1.91 -8.89
CA LEU A 244 10.56 -1.90 -10.17
C LEU A 244 10.16 -0.70 -11.05
N GLY A 245 10.12 0.49 -10.44
CA GLY A 245 9.82 1.76 -11.12
C GLY A 245 8.39 2.27 -10.95
N ALA A 246 7.48 1.46 -10.39
CA ALA A 246 6.11 1.88 -10.17
C ALA A 246 6.03 2.94 -9.06
N THR A 247 5.13 3.91 -9.21
CA THR A 247 4.94 5.03 -8.27
C THR A 247 3.45 5.24 -7.97
N GLY A 248 3.11 6.21 -7.11
CA GLY A 248 1.73 6.64 -6.90
C GLY A 248 1.25 6.56 -5.45
N HIS A 249 -0.05 6.37 -5.26
CA HIS A 249 -0.75 6.52 -3.99
C HIS A 249 -1.33 5.18 -3.50
N ILE A 250 -1.06 4.84 -2.24
CA ILE A 250 -1.66 3.72 -1.50
C ILE A 250 -2.37 4.29 -0.28
N VAL A 251 -3.66 4.58 -0.40
CA VAL A 251 -4.36 5.44 0.57
C VAL A 251 -5.66 4.82 1.08
N ASN A 252 -5.87 4.86 2.40
CA ASN A 252 -7.11 4.43 3.07
C ASN A 252 -7.54 2.98 2.80
N ASN A 253 -6.57 2.07 2.56
CA ASN A 253 -6.87 0.65 2.39
C ASN A 253 -6.96 -0.08 3.74
N ASN A 254 -7.72 -1.17 3.79
CA ASN A 254 -7.77 -2.11 4.90
C ASN A 254 -7.10 -3.43 4.49
N ILE A 255 -5.92 -3.69 5.04
CA ILE A 255 -5.03 -4.76 4.59
C ILE A 255 -4.66 -5.63 5.79
N SER A 256 -4.96 -6.92 5.73
CA SER A 256 -4.75 -7.80 6.88
C SER A 256 -4.39 -9.23 6.56
N GLY A 257 -3.73 -9.91 7.51
CA GLY A 257 -3.56 -11.36 7.50
C GLY A 257 -2.43 -11.86 6.62
N HIS A 258 -1.39 -11.06 6.40
CA HIS A 258 -0.20 -11.46 5.65
C HIS A 258 0.89 -11.92 6.62
N SER A 259 0.87 -13.20 7.00
CA SER A 259 1.87 -13.76 7.91
C SER A 259 2.44 -15.06 7.38
N TYR A 260 3.76 -15.20 7.42
CA TYR A 260 4.49 -16.33 6.88
C TYR A 260 5.29 -17.03 7.98
N THR A 261 5.02 -18.32 8.18
CA THR A 261 5.67 -19.13 9.21
C THR A 261 6.95 -19.80 8.73
N GLY A 262 7.27 -19.72 7.44
CA GLY A 262 8.49 -20.27 6.85
C GLY A 262 9.71 -19.36 6.97
N GLU A 263 10.72 -19.62 6.13
CA GLU A 263 11.93 -18.79 6.06
C GLU A 263 11.70 -17.54 5.21
N GLY A 264 11.40 -16.42 5.87
CA GLY A 264 11.13 -15.14 5.23
C GLY A 264 10.07 -14.34 5.97
N VAL A 265 9.47 -13.36 5.30
CA VAL A 265 8.44 -12.49 5.86
C VAL A 265 7.36 -12.20 4.84
N ALA A 266 6.11 -12.16 5.30
CA ALA A 266 4.98 -11.60 4.55
C ALA A 266 4.81 -10.11 4.84
N SER A 267 4.01 -9.40 4.04
CA SER A 267 3.85 -7.95 4.17
C SER A 267 2.43 -7.48 3.88
N GLY A 268 1.99 -6.44 4.58
CA GLY A 268 0.78 -5.71 4.21
C GLY A 268 1.02 -4.93 2.91
N ILE A 269 2.02 -4.05 2.93
CA ILE A 269 2.46 -3.27 1.77
C ILE A 269 3.96 -3.48 1.58
N LEU A 270 4.38 -3.84 0.37
CA LEU A 270 5.78 -3.97 -0.04
C LEU A 270 6.08 -2.95 -1.15
N VAL A 271 7.07 -2.09 -0.92
CA VAL A 271 7.68 -1.28 -1.98
C VAL A 271 9.08 -1.80 -2.24
N TYR A 272 9.40 -2.22 -3.47
CA TYR A 272 10.69 -2.85 -3.76
C TYR A 272 11.34 -2.38 -5.06
N GLY A 273 12.68 -2.41 -5.12
CA GLY A 273 13.41 -1.97 -6.30
C GLY A 273 14.90 -1.77 -6.10
N GLY A 274 15.56 -1.29 -7.14
CA GLY A 274 17.01 -1.07 -7.16
C GLY A 274 17.81 -2.30 -7.59
N PRO A 275 19.16 -2.18 -7.63
CA PRO A 275 20.05 -3.25 -8.05
C PRO A 275 19.83 -4.58 -7.30
N LEU A 276 19.42 -4.52 -6.03
CA LEU A 276 19.07 -5.70 -5.23
C LEU A 276 18.01 -6.60 -5.91
N TYR A 277 17.10 -6.00 -6.67
CA TYR A 277 16.00 -6.69 -7.36
C TYR A 277 16.16 -6.70 -8.89
N GLY A 278 17.30 -6.22 -9.41
CA GLY A 278 17.56 -6.18 -10.85
C GLY A 278 16.67 -5.22 -11.63
N GLY A 279 16.11 -4.17 -11.00
CA GLY A 279 15.24 -3.20 -11.64
C GLY A 279 15.36 -1.79 -11.07
N PRO A 280 14.63 -0.81 -11.62
CA PRO A 280 14.70 0.56 -11.13
C PRO A 280 14.12 0.69 -9.73
N LEU A 281 14.53 1.75 -9.03
CA LEU A 281 13.92 2.16 -7.78
C LEU A 281 12.52 2.73 -8.04
N SER A 282 11.65 2.57 -7.06
CA SER A 282 10.35 3.22 -6.97
C SER A 282 10.50 4.46 -6.10
N SER A 283 10.13 5.64 -6.62
CA SER A 283 10.21 6.90 -5.88
C SER A 283 8.83 7.51 -5.65
N ASP A 284 8.74 8.43 -4.69
CA ASP A 284 7.58 9.29 -4.45
C ASP A 284 6.26 8.53 -4.22
N VAL A 285 6.34 7.27 -3.77
CA VAL A 285 5.17 6.50 -3.35
C VAL A 285 4.63 7.10 -2.06
N HIS A 286 3.32 7.34 -2.00
CA HIS A 286 2.66 7.88 -0.83
C HIS A 286 1.72 6.86 -0.20
N ILE A 287 2.07 6.43 1.01
CA ILE A 287 1.37 5.41 1.80
C ILE A 287 0.71 6.10 2.99
N GLN A 288 -0.59 6.37 2.90
CA GLN A 288 -1.29 7.20 3.88
C GLN A 288 -2.62 6.62 4.37
N GLY A 289 -2.90 6.75 5.67
CA GLY A 289 -4.23 6.49 6.22
C GLY A 289 -4.69 5.04 6.14
N ASN A 290 -3.78 4.10 5.86
CA ASN A 290 -4.10 2.68 5.73
C ASN A 290 -4.27 2.04 7.11
N GLN A 291 -5.14 1.03 7.16
CA GLN A 291 -5.36 0.16 8.29
C GLN A 291 -4.70 -1.18 8.00
N LEU A 292 -3.60 -1.49 8.71
CA LEU A 292 -2.72 -2.62 8.48
C LEU A 292 -2.72 -3.53 9.71
N PHE A 293 -3.39 -4.67 9.62
CA PHE A 293 -3.60 -5.56 10.77
C PHE A 293 -3.04 -6.96 10.54
N ASN A 294 -2.36 -7.52 11.53
CA ASN A 294 -1.91 -8.92 11.50
C ASN A 294 -1.04 -9.25 10.27
N ASN A 295 -0.04 -8.41 10.00
CA ASN A 295 0.94 -8.63 8.95
C ASN A 295 2.33 -8.78 9.58
N ASP A 296 3.22 -9.66 9.10
CA ASP A 296 4.57 -9.76 9.68
C ASP A 296 5.32 -8.43 9.56
N ILE A 297 5.23 -7.81 8.38
CA ILE A 297 5.63 -6.43 8.18
C ILE A 297 4.42 -5.61 7.74
N GLY A 298 4.09 -4.54 8.48
CA GLY A 298 3.00 -3.65 8.09
C GLY A 298 3.29 -2.95 6.76
N VAL A 299 4.35 -2.13 6.75
CA VAL A 299 4.90 -1.50 5.54
C VAL A 299 6.37 -1.87 5.39
N TYR A 300 6.73 -2.47 4.25
CA TYR A 300 8.08 -2.89 3.94
C TYR A 300 8.62 -2.09 2.76
N LEU A 301 9.53 -1.16 3.01
CA LEU A 301 10.30 -0.47 1.97
C LEU A 301 11.62 -1.23 1.80
N SER A 302 11.73 -2.00 0.73
CA SER A 302 12.90 -2.84 0.43
C SER A 302 13.55 -2.40 -0.87
N GLN A 303 14.34 -1.33 -0.81
CA GLN A 303 14.98 -0.73 -1.97
C GLN A 303 16.48 -0.58 -1.73
N GLY A 304 17.29 -1.42 -2.37
CA GLY A 304 18.70 -1.58 -2.02
C GLY A 304 19.63 -1.77 -3.20
N ASN A 305 20.93 -1.57 -2.93
CA ASN A 305 22.01 -2.00 -3.81
C ASN A 305 22.22 -3.53 -3.70
N GLU A 306 23.03 -4.13 -4.58
CA GLU A 306 23.29 -5.59 -4.54
C GLU A 306 23.88 -6.07 -3.21
N ASP A 307 24.66 -5.20 -2.53
CA ASP A 307 25.23 -5.46 -1.21
C ASP A 307 24.25 -5.20 -0.05
N GLN A 308 22.97 -4.97 -0.36
CA GLN A 308 21.88 -4.66 0.57
C GLN A 308 22.06 -3.34 1.34
N SER A 309 22.95 -2.45 0.87
CA SER A 309 23.04 -1.09 1.40
C SER A 309 21.94 -0.18 0.82
N PRO A 310 21.57 0.90 1.53
CA PRO A 310 20.64 1.90 0.99
C PRO A 310 21.20 2.53 -0.30
N PRO A 311 20.37 2.77 -1.32
CA PRO A 311 20.79 3.40 -2.57
C PRO A 311 21.20 4.85 -2.35
N ALA A 312 22.15 5.38 -3.13
CA ALA A 312 22.49 6.80 -3.05
C ALA A 312 21.39 7.73 -3.61
N VAL A 313 20.54 7.20 -4.49
CA VAL A 313 19.40 7.91 -5.07
C VAL A 313 18.29 8.02 -4.04
N GLN A 314 17.76 9.23 -3.86
CA GLN A 314 16.63 9.49 -2.98
C GLN A 314 15.36 8.86 -3.55
N THR A 315 14.69 8.05 -2.74
CA THR A 315 13.41 7.43 -3.07
C THR A 315 12.22 8.26 -2.58
N SER A 316 12.39 9.08 -1.54
CA SER A 316 11.38 10.07 -1.11
C SER A 316 9.98 9.49 -0.83
N ILE A 317 9.89 8.22 -0.44
CA ILE A 317 8.63 7.55 -0.12
C ILE A 317 8.08 8.10 1.19
N GLN A 318 6.78 8.33 1.25
CA GLN A 318 6.11 8.83 2.45
C GLN A 318 5.24 7.73 3.06
N VAL A 319 5.46 7.43 4.34
CA VAL A 319 4.64 6.49 5.13
C VAL A 319 4.06 7.27 6.31
N VAL A 320 2.82 7.72 6.16
CA VAL A 320 2.22 8.71 7.06
C VAL A 320 0.82 8.36 7.53
N ASP A 321 0.48 8.68 8.77
CA ASP A 321 -0.88 8.55 9.32
C ASP A 321 -1.52 7.15 9.19
N ASN A 322 -0.71 6.08 9.10
CA ASN A 322 -1.24 4.72 9.04
C ASN A 322 -1.51 4.16 10.44
N LEU A 323 -2.54 3.32 10.56
CA LEU A 323 -2.81 2.51 11.75
C LEU A 323 -2.28 1.10 11.50
N ILE A 324 -1.27 0.71 12.26
CA ILE A 324 -0.54 -0.55 12.10
C ILE A 324 -0.60 -1.32 13.43
N HIS A 325 -1.14 -2.53 13.41
CA HIS A 325 -1.33 -3.29 14.64
C HIS A 325 -1.17 -4.80 14.43
N PHE A 326 -0.43 -5.44 15.33
CA PHE A 326 -0.41 -6.89 15.44
C PHE A 326 -0.02 -7.33 16.85
N ASP A 327 -0.87 -8.13 17.49
CA ASP A 327 -0.57 -8.71 18.80
C ASP A 327 0.26 -10.02 18.71
N GLY A 328 0.23 -10.71 17.58
CA GLY A 328 0.93 -11.97 17.39
C GLY A 328 2.41 -11.80 17.02
N VAL A 329 3.23 -12.77 17.44
CA VAL A 329 4.55 -13.04 16.87
C VAL A 329 4.47 -14.44 16.27
N THR A 330 4.24 -14.51 14.97
CA THR A 330 3.80 -15.76 14.29
C THR A 330 4.81 -16.29 13.28
N ASN A 331 5.80 -15.50 12.93
CA ASN A 331 6.84 -15.85 11.98
C ASN A 331 7.85 -16.85 12.56
N GLY A 332 8.20 -17.87 11.77
CA GLY A 332 9.28 -18.82 12.08
C GLY A 332 10.67 -18.20 11.92
N TYR A 333 10.77 -17.14 11.10
CA TYR A 333 11.91 -16.28 10.94
C TYR A 333 11.83 -15.11 11.93
N VAL A 334 12.89 -14.87 12.71
CA VAL A 334 12.86 -13.98 13.88
C VAL A 334 12.96 -12.49 13.49
N TYR A 335 12.07 -12.00 12.62
CA TYR A 335 11.97 -10.59 12.23
C TYR A 335 10.53 -10.15 11.93
N GLN A 336 10.00 -9.22 12.74
CA GLN A 336 8.67 -8.63 12.62
C GLN A 336 8.75 -7.11 12.83
N ALA A 337 8.09 -6.32 11.98
CA ALA A 337 8.17 -4.86 12.08
C ALA A 337 6.86 -4.17 11.70
N GLY A 338 6.50 -3.10 12.42
CA GLY A 338 5.41 -2.23 11.97
C GLY A 338 5.76 -1.58 10.63
N ILE A 339 6.94 -0.97 10.57
CA ILE A 339 7.54 -0.40 9.36
C ILE A 339 9.01 -0.83 9.27
N SER A 340 9.42 -1.35 8.12
CA SER A 340 10.82 -1.65 7.79
C SER A 340 11.25 -0.79 6.60
N ASP A 341 12.40 -0.12 6.71
CA ASP A 341 12.90 0.82 5.71
C ASP A 341 14.36 0.58 5.33
N LEU A 342 14.51 0.05 4.13
CA LEU A 342 15.74 0.05 3.34
C LEU A 342 15.49 0.98 2.14
N GLY A 343 16.04 2.18 2.20
CA GLY A 343 15.86 3.23 1.21
C GLY A 343 16.54 4.53 1.63
N THR A 344 16.31 5.59 0.88
CA THR A 344 17.00 6.87 1.09
C THR A 344 16.05 8.05 0.98
N ALA A 345 16.13 8.95 1.98
CA ALA A 345 15.28 10.12 2.14
C ALA A 345 13.77 9.80 2.24
N ASN A 346 13.42 8.62 2.75
CA ASN A 346 12.02 8.28 3.03
C ASN A 346 11.53 9.03 4.28
N VAL A 347 10.27 9.44 4.26
CA VAL A 347 9.63 10.21 5.33
C VAL A 347 8.61 9.33 6.03
N ILE A 348 8.91 8.94 7.26
CA ILE A 348 8.05 8.10 8.10
C ILE A 348 7.63 8.92 9.30
N HIS A 349 6.35 9.26 9.40
CA HIS A 349 5.84 9.99 10.57
C HIS A 349 4.35 9.78 10.83
N SER A 350 3.90 10.12 12.04
CA SER A 350 2.48 10.09 12.47
C SER A 350 1.78 8.73 12.38
N ASN A 351 2.50 7.64 12.15
CA ASN A 351 1.91 6.32 12.17
C ASN A 351 1.58 5.90 13.62
N ILE A 352 0.45 5.23 13.81
CA ILE A 352 0.09 4.60 15.09
C ILE A 352 0.45 3.14 14.98
N ILE A 353 1.50 2.72 15.69
CA ILE A 353 2.03 1.35 15.64
C ILE A 353 1.87 0.71 17.02
N THR A 354 1.15 -0.40 17.08
CA THR A 354 0.76 -1.03 18.36
C THR A 354 0.76 -2.55 18.28
N GLY A 355 0.65 -3.19 19.45
CA GLY A 355 0.57 -4.65 19.59
C GLY A 355 1.92 -5.29 19.86
N ALA A 356 1.91 -6.42 20.58
CA ALA A 356 3.12 -7.09 21.04
C ALA A 356 4.01 -7.56 19.87
N GLY A 357 3.43 -7.81 18.69
CA GLY A 357 4.15 -8.18 17.48
C GLY A 357 5.12 -7.12 16.96
N TYR A 358 4.93 -5.85 17.31
CA TYR A 358 5.80 -4.75 16.92
C TYR A 358 6.46 -4.06 18.10
N ASP A 359 6.21 -4.50 19.33
CA ASP A 359 6.87 -3.96 20.52
C ASP A 359 8.28 -4.54 20.65
N PRO A 360 9.36 -3.73 20.58
CA PRO A 360 10.73 -4.21 20.73
C PRO A 360 11.02 -4.90 22.07
N ALA A 361 10.16 -4.73 23.08
CA ALA A 361 10.27 -5.43 24.36
C ALA A 361 9.79 -6.89 24.29
N THR A 362 8.91 -7.24 23.34
CA THR A 362 8.37 -8.61 23.21
C THR A 362 9.46 -9.59 22.82
N LEU A 363 10.23 -9.27 21.77
CA LEU A 363 11.35 -10.09 21.34
C LEU A 363 12.52 -9.18 20.88
N PRO A 364 13.41 -8.79 21.81
CA PRO A 364 14.48 -7.84 21.52
C PRO A 364 15.40 -8.29 20.38
N GLY A 365 15.55 -7.43 19.36
CA GLY A 365 16.36 -7.72 18.16
C GLY A 365 15.58 -8.40 17.04
N SER A 366 14.29 -8.67 17.24
CA SER A 366 13.43 -9.38 16.30
C SER A 366 12.06 -8.76 16.10
N THR A 367 11.62 -7.90 17.02
CA THR A 367 10.37 -7.15 16.93
C THR A 367 10.69 -5.67 16.93
N PHE A 368 10.06 -4.91 16.04
CA PHE A 368 10.35 -3.49 15.84
C PHE A 368 9.08 -2.69 15.56
N ALA A 369 8.94 -1.52 16.17
CA ALA A 369 7.87 -0.60 15.79
C ALA A 369 8.21 0.03 14.42
N VAL A 370 9.43 0.57 14.32
CA VAL A 370 10.03 1.07 13.08
C VAL A 370 11.49 0.61 13.07
N ASP A 371 11.93 0.02 11.97
CA ASP A 371 13.31 -0.38 11.75
C ASP A 371 13.83 0.25 10.46
N VAL A 372 14.78 1.17 10.57
CA VAL A 372 15.33 1.93 9.44
C VAL A 372 16.83 1.66 9.34
N LEU A 373 17.30 1.28 8.16
CA LEU A 373 18.73 1.21 7.89
C LEU A 373 19.29 2.63 7.63
N ALA A 374 19.56 3.36 8.70
CA ALA A 374 20.05 4.74 8.67
C ALA A 374 21.47 4.89 9.26
N GLY A 375 22.11 6.01 8.90
CA GLY A 375 23.29 6.52 9.59
C GLY A 375 22.96 7.13 10.96
N PRO A 376 23.96 7.66 11.69
CA PRO A 376 23.70 8.40 12.91
C PRO A 376 22.90 9.68 12.61
N ALA A 377 22.05 10.09 13.55
CA ALA A 377 21.34 11.37 13.48
C ALA A 377 22.34 12.52 13.29
N ALA A 378 22.08 13.35 12.28
CA ALA A 378 22.96 14.43 11.84
C ALA A 378 22.24 15.78 11.72
N SER A 379 20.91 15.78 11.53
CA SER A 379 20.13 17.00 11.29
C SER A 379 18.75 16.95 11.96
N LEU A 380 18.08 18.11 11.97
CA LEU A 380 16.72 18.31 12.46
C LEU A 380 15.88 18.92 11.33
N ALA A 381 14.74 18.30 11.02
CA ALA A 381 13.87 18.69 9.90
C ALA A 381 12.43 18.90 10.35
N PHE A 382 11.79 19.96 9.84
CA PHE A 382 10.33 20.12 9.92
C PHE A 382 9.70 19.32 8.77
N LEU A 383 8.84 18.35 9.10
CA LEU A 383 8.18 17.48 8.11
C LEU A 383 6.87 18.08 7.59
N THR A 384 6.30 19.01 8.34
CA THR A 384 5.09 19.73 7.98
C THR A 384 5.41 21.04 7.27
N PRO A 385 4.64 21.46 6.25
CA PRO A 385 4.82 22.79 5.67
C PRO A 385 4.52 23.91 6.68
N PRO A 386 5.02 25.13 6.43
CA PRO A 386 4.65 26.33 7.19
C PRO A 386 3.13 26.50 7.32
N ARG A 387 2.70 26.82 8.53
CA ARG A 387 1.31 27.03 8.94
C ARG A 387 0.93 28.49 8.73
N GLN A 388 -0.31 28.69 8.29
CA GLN A 388 -1.00 29.97 8.32
C GLN A 388 -2.16 29.85 9.29
N VAL A 389 -2.14 30.64 10.37
CA VAL A 389 -3.05 30.44 11.52
C VAL A 389 -3.77 31.74 11.84
N PRO A 390 -5.11 31.77 11.93
CA PRO A 390 -5.82 32.92 12.44
C PRO A 390 -5.42 33.24 13.90
N VAL A 391 -5.32 34.53 14.25
CA VAL A 391 -5.06 34.96 15.63
C VAL A 391 -6.06 34.29 16.59
N GLY A 392 -5.55 33.70 17.67
CA GLY A 392 -6.35 33.10 18.71
C GLY A 392 -6.85 31.68 18.41
N LEU A 393 -6.57 31.10 17.24
CA LEU A 393 -6.84 29.69 16.94
C LEU A 393 -5.59 28.82 17.14
N CYS A 394 -5.81 27.53 17.38
CA CYS A 394 -4.74 26.54 17.40
C CYS A 394 -4.26 26.28 15.98
N SER A 395 -2.96 26.07 15.79
CA SER A 395 -2.40 25.68 14.51
C SER A 395 -2.81 24.25 14.14
N ASP A 396 -2.63 23.88 12.87
CA ASP A 396 -2.41 22.48 12.48
C ASP A 396 -1.10 21.94 13.10
N PRO A 397 -0.86 20.61 13.11
CA PRO A 397 0.34 20.07 13.72
C PRO A 397 1.62 20.57 13.04
N ILE A 398 2.61 20.85 13.87
CA ILE A 398 4.01 21.00 13.47
C ILE A 398 4.74 19.72 13.88
N ILE A 399 5.36 19.06 12.90
CA ILE A 399 6.10 17.82 13.11
C ILE A 399 7.57 18.07 12.81
N VAL A 400 8.42 17.64 13.75
CA VAL A 400 9.87 17.74 13.64
C VAL A 400 10.49 16.37 13.85
N GLN A 401 11.53 16.03 13.08
CA GLN A 401 12.21 14.74 13.14
C GLN A 401 13.72 14.89 13.08
N THR A 402 14.44 14.03 13.79
CA THR A 402 15.88 13.87 13.62
C THR A 402 16.20 12.92 12.47
N GLN A 403 17.09 13.34 11.58
CA GLN A 403 17.44 12.60 10.37
C GLN A 403 18.94 12.40 10.26
N ASP A 404 19.36 11.35 9.57
CA ASP A 404 20.76 11.17 9.16
C ASP A 404 21.14 12.13 8.03
N SER A 405 22.37 12.03 7.51
CA SER A 405 22.86 12.88 6.42
C SER A 405 22.16 12.63 5.08
N SER A 406 21.47 11.50 4.95
CA SER A 406 20.77 11.07 3.74
C SER A 406 19.28 11.41 3.78
N GLY A 407 18.80 12.01 4.88
CA GLY A 407 17.40 12.36 5.07
C GLY A 407 16.54 11.22 5.64
N ASN A 408 17.15 10.09 6.01
CA ASN A 408 16.42 9.00 6.65
C ASN A 408 16.18 9.33 8.12
N LEU A 409 15.04 8.89 8.65
CA LEU A 409 14.74 8.92 10.08
C LEU A 409 15.88 8.27 10.87
N ALA A 410 16.40 8.99 11.86
CA ALA A 410 17.45 8.49 12.74
C ALA A 410 17.18 8.91 14.19
N VAL A 411 17.01 7.94 15.09
CA VAL A 411 16.73 8.20 16.50
C VAL A 411 17.95 8.81 17.18
N ALA A 412 17.82 10.03 17.70
CA ALA A 412 18.87 10.70 18.45
C ALA A 412 19.07 10.06 19.84
N SER A 413 20.30 10.11 20.36
CA SER A 413 20.61 9.65 21.73
C SER A 413 20.12 10.61 22.83
N THR A 414 19.74 11.84 22.45
CA THR A 414 19.22 12.87 23.35
C THR A 414 17.70 12.94 23.29
N THR A 415 17.06 13.00 24.44
CA THR A 415 15.60 12.87 24.59
C THR A 415 14.88 14.21 24.75
N THR A 416 15.57 15.36 24.69
CA THR A 416 14.93 16.66 24.97
C THR A 416 15.42 17.74 24.04
N PHE A 417 14.47 18.31 23.31
CA PHE A 417 14.62 19.47 22.44
C PHE A 417 13.76 20.61 22.98
N ASN A 418 14.28 21.82 23.05
CA ASN A 418 13.52 23.01 23.46
C ASN A 418 12.74 23.58 22.28
N ILE A 419 11.57 24.16 22.56
CA ILE A 419 10.73 24.88 21.61
C ILE A 419 10.74 26.36 22.01
N THR A 420 11.06 27.24 21.07
CA THR A 420 10.96 28.70 21.25
C THR A 420 10.43 29.37 19.99
N SER A 421 10.19 30.68 20.08
CA SER A 421 9.68 31.49 18.97
C SER A 421 10.33 32.86 18.94
N ALA A 422 10.49 33.41 17.73
CA ALA A 422 10.90 34.79 17.52
C ALA A 422 10.07 35.46 16.41
N GLY A 423 10.00 36.78 16.43
CA GLY A 423 9.29 37.58 15.43
C GLY A 423 8.04 38.29 15.96
N PRO A 424 7.37 39.09 15.13
CA PRO A 424 6.24 39.94 15.53
C PRO A 424 5.09 39.21 16.23
N ALA A 425 4.79 37.97 15.83
CA ALA A 425 3.71 37.17 16.44
C ALA A 425 4.18 36.32 17.66
N SER A 426 5.44 36.42 18.07
CA SER A 426 5.99 35.68 19.22
C SER A 426 5.45 36.14 20.60
N PRO A 427 5.17 37.43 20.87
CA PRO A 427 4.61 37.84 22.15
C PRO A 427 3.27 37.14 22.45
N GLY A 428 3.23 36.40 23.56
CA GLY A 428 2.04 35.69 24.01
C GLY A 428 1.74 34.38 23.27
N ILE A 429 2.66 33.89 22.43
CA ILE A 429 2.53 32.56 21.83
C ILE A 429 2.74 31.46 22.88
N GLN A 430 1.98 30.39 22.76
CA GLN A 430 2.11 29.18 23.58
C GLN A 430 2.12 27.95 22.67
N PHE A 431 2.87 26.93 23.07
CA PHE A 431 2.94 25.65 22.37
C PHE A 431 2.19 24.57 23.15
N TYR A 432 1.61 23.61 22.45
CA TYR A 432 0.72 22.60 23.00
C TYR A 432 1.00 21.21 22.41
N ALA A 433 0.70 20.17 23.17
CA ALA A 433 0.80 18.78 22.70
C ALA A 433 -0.48 18.29 22.00
N ASP A 434 -1.61 18.93 22.28
CA ASP A 434 -2.94 18.61 21.76
C ASP A 434 -3.40 19.57 20.66
N SER A 435 -4.24 19.07 19.75
CA SER A 435 -4.73 19.81 18.59
C SER A 435 -5.72 20.92 18.91
N ASP A 436 -6.27 20.94 20.13
CA ASP A 436 -7.25 21.95 20.56
C ASP A 436 -6.58 23.11 21.31
N CYS A 437 -5.26 23.03 21.55
CA CYS A 437 -4.51 23.95 22.39
C CYS A 437 -5.19 24.18 23.76
N ALA A 438 -5.76 23.12 24.33
CA ALA A 438 -6.52 23.13 25.58
C ALA A 438 -5.71 22.62 26.77
N GLY A 439 -4.66 21.83 26.50
CA GLY A 439 -3.75 21.29 27.51
C GLY A 439 -2.79 22.34 28.09
N PRO A 440 -1.91 21.92 29.03
CA PRO A 440 -0.84 22.77 29.53
C PRO A 440 0.15 23.11 28.41
N ALA A 441 0.73 24.31 28.49
CA ALA A 441 1.77 24.71 27.55
C ALA A 441 3.00 23.80 27.68
N VAL A 442 3.58 23.42 26.55
CA VAL A 442 4.83 22.67 26.46
C VAL A 442 5.97 23.57 25.99
N THR A 443 7.18 23.29 26.45
CA THR A 443 8.39 24.02 26.01
C THR A 443 9.47 23.07 25.49
N THR A 444 9.21 21.77 25.51
CA THR A 444 10.14 20.74 25.08
C THR A 444 9.45 19.63 24.28
N LEU A 445 10.22 18.94 23.44
CA LEU A 445 9.84 17.76 22.68
C LEU A 445 10.79 16.60 23.00
N ASP A 446 10.24 15.39 23.07
CA ASP A 446 11.01 14.16 23.03
C ASP A 446 10.96 13.57 21.62
N LEU A 447 12.14 13.49 20.99
CA LEU A 447 12.34 12.91 19.67
C LEU A 447 12.96 11.50 19.74
N ALA A 448 13.22 10.96 20.93
CA ALA A 448 13.84 9.65 21.13
C ALA A 448 12.80 8.51 21.18
N ASN A 449 11.88 8.50 20.22
CA ASN A 449 10.88 7.46 20.02
C ASN A 449 11.11 6.73 18.69
N PRO A 450 10.42 5.61 18.41
CA PRO A 450 10.67 4.82 17.19
C PRO A 450 10.53 5.59 15.87
N GLN A 451 9.73 6.66 15.82
CA GLN A 451 9.57 7.50 14.63
C GLN A 451 10.52 8.71 14.60
N ALA A 452 11.44 8.82 15.57
CA ALA A 452 12.38 9.91 15.78
C ALA A 452 11.76 11.32 15.73
N GLN A 453 10.47 11.44 16.05
CA GLN A 453 9.66 12.64 15.76
C GLN A 453 9.07 13.28 17.01
N GLY A 454 8.67 14.54 16.89
CA GLY A 454 7.89 15.26 17.88
C GLY A 454 6.79 16.01 17.17
N ARG A 455 5.61 16.06 17.79
CA ARG A 455 4.45 16.79 17.29
C ARG A 455 4.01 17.80 18.33
N PHE A 456 3.77 19.03 17.89
CA PHE A 456 3.22 20.09 18.73
C PHE A 456 2.40 21.05 17.88
N TYR A 457 1.68 21.91 18.58
CA TYR A 457 0.80 22.93 18.02
C TYR A 457 1.16 24.27 18.65
N PHE A 458 0.73 25.36 18.05
CA PHE A 458 0.87 26.67 18.67
C PHE A 458 -0.41 27.50 18.58
N ARG A 459 -0.59 28.38 19.55
CA ARG A 459 -1.63 29.42 19.54
C ARG A 459 -0.95 30.76 19.78
N ALA A 460 -1.23 31.73 18.91
CA ALA A 460 -0.68 33.08 19.01
C ALA A 460 -1.80 34.12 19.18
N THR A 461 -1.53 35.15 19.97
CA THR A 461 -2.48 36.25 20.25
C THR A 461 -2.17 37.52 19.46
N THR A 462 -1.02 37.56 18.77
CA THR A 462 -0.55 38.70 17.98
C THR A 462 -0.38 38.27 16.52
N PRO A 463 -0.87 39.05 15.53
CA PRO A 463 -0.64 38.75 14.12
C PRO A 463 0.80 39.07 13.69
N GLY A 464 1.24 38.49 12.58
CA GLY A 464 2.55 38.69 11.99
C GLY A 464 3.29 37.38 11.75
N SER A 465 4.51 37.48 11.24
CA SER A 465 5.39 36.32 11.11
C SER A 465 5.89 35.86 12.48
N VAL A 466 6.05 34.55 12.64
CA VAL A 466 6.73 33.96 13.80
C VAL A 466 7.59 32.79 13.33
N THR A 467 8.88 32.84 13.63
CA THR A 467 9.78 31.69 13.44
C THR A 467 9.74 30.85 14.70
N VAL A 468 9.29 29.61 14.56
CA VAL A 468 9.34 28.60 15.61
C VAL A 468 10.67 27.86 15.50
N PHE A 469 11.39 27.76 16.61
CA PHE A 469 12.67 27.06 16.70
C PHE A 469 12.53 25.79 17.54
N VAL A 470 13.13 24.71 17.06
CA VAL A 470 13.37 23.49 17.84
C VAL A 470 14.87 23.27 17.92
N TYR A 471 15.41 23.12 19.13
CA TYR A 471 16.86 23.05 19.32
C TYR A 471 17.30 22.32 20.59
N ASN A 472 18.54 21.83 20.58
CA ASN A 472 19.29 21.41 21.75
C ASN A 472 20.72 21.97 21.66
N SER A 473 21.68 21.39 22.40
CA SER A 473 23.09 21.83 22.33
C SER A 473 23.78 21.52 21.00
N SER A 474 23.25 20.57 20.22
CA SER A 474 23.87 20.04 19.01
C SER A 474 23.21 20.55 17.73
N TRP A 475 21.90 20.77 17.75
CA TRP A 475 21.09 21.09 16.59
C TRP A 475 20.14 22.25 16.89
N THR A 476 19.89 23.08 15.88
CA THR A 476 18.87 24.10 15.89
C THR A 476 18.23 24.16 14.52
N GLN A 477 16.90 24.20 14.46
CA GLN A 477 16.18 24.41 13.22
C GLN A 477 15.00 25.35 13.46
N GLY A 478 14.77 26.25 12.51
CA GLY A 478 13.68 27.23 12.56
C GLY A 478 12.76 27.12 11.35
N GLN A 479 11.44 27.26 11.57
CA GLN A 479 10.45 27.36 10.50
C GLN A 479 9.54 28.55 10.74
N THR A 480 9.48 29.46 9.76
CA THR A 480 8.63 30.66 9.80
C THR A 480 7.19 30.31 9.46
N GLN A 481 6.30 30.65 10.38
CA GLN A 481 4.84 30.54 10.30
C GLN A 481 4.24 31.94 10.09
N LEU A 482 2.97 32.00 9.71
CA LEU A 482 2.21 33.25 9.59
C LEU A 482 0.98 33.21 10.49
N VAL A 483 0.82 34.26 11.32
CA VAL A 483 -0.39 34.50 12.09
C VAL A 483 -1.13 35.68 11.48
N PHE A 484 -2.41 35.52 11.12
CA PHE A 484 -3.17 36.55 10.42
C PHE A 484 -4.50 36.87 11.10
N ILE A 485 -5.02 38.07 10.86
CA ILE A 485 -6.39 38.42 11.24
C ILE A 485 -7.30 37.95 10.11
N PRO A 486 -8.26 37.05 10.35
CA PRO A 486 -9.19 36.64 9.31
C PRO A 486 -9.99 37.86 8.84
N LEU A 487 -10.18 37.98 7.53
CA LEU A 487 -11.12 38.96 7.00
C LEU A 487 -12.50 38.60 7.54
N GLU A 488 -13.15 39.50 8.28
CA GLU A 488 -14.56 39.34 8.60
C GLU A 488 -15.31 39.13 7.28
N SER A 489 -16.18 38.10 7.23
CA SER A 489 -17.22 38.08 6.20
C SER A 489 -18.09 39.29 6.49
N ALA A 490 -17.88 40.37 5.75
CA ALA A 490 -18.71 41.56 5.87
C ALA A 490 -20.18 41.13 5.78
N PRO A 491 -21.05 41.53 6.73
CA PRO A 491 -22.48 41.32 6.54
C PRO A 491 -22.88 41.91 5.19
N PRO A 492 -23.82 41.29 4.44
CA PRO A 492 -24.31 41.92 3.23
C PRO A 492 -24.80 43.32 3.59
N LEU A 493 -24.30 44.33 2.87
CA LEU A 493 -24.71 45.73 3.03
C LEU A 493 -26.23 45.80 3.03
N ALA A 494 -26.83 45.99 4.20
CA ALA A 494 -28.24 46.27 4.34
C ALA A 494 -28.48 47.67 3.76
N GLY A 495 -28.85 47.77 2.48
CA GLY A 495 -29.17 49.07 1.89
C GLY A 495 -29.15 49.21 0.37
N ALA A 496 -29.15 48.13 -0.43
CA ALA A 496 -29.43 48.29 -1.87
C ALA A 496 -30.96 48.42 -2.06
N PRO A 497 -31.49 49.53 -2.63
CA PRO A 497 -32.91 49.65 -2.93
C PRO A 497 -33.29 48.61 -3.99
N ARG A 498 -34.35 47.86 -3.70
CA ARG A 498 -34.99 46.93 -4.62
C ARG A 498 -35.60 47.76 -5.76
N MET A 499 -34.99 47.75 -6.95
CA MET A 499 -35.69 48.22 -8.16
C MET A 499 -36.78 47.21 -8.50
N GLU A 500 -38.04 47.62 -8.37
CA GLU A 500 -39.18 46.92 -8.95
C GLU A 500 -39.07 46.95 -10.49
N PRO A 501 -39.41 45.85 -11.18
CA PRO A 501 -39.44 45.83 -12.63
C PRO A 501 -40.68 46.59 -13.12
N GLN A 502 -40.46 47.68 -13.85
CA GLN A 502 -41.51 48.25 -14.70
C GLN A 502 -41.45 47.59 -16.07
N HIS A 503 -42.55 46.87 -16.38
CA HIS A 503 -43.08 46.39 -17.66
C HIS A 503 -42.16 45.73 -18.69
#